data_AF-A0A3D4UFG2-F1
#
_entry.id   AF-A0A3D4UFG2-F1
#
_cell.length_a   1.000
_cell.length_b   1.000
_cell.length_c   1.000
_cell.angle_alpha   90.00
_cell.angle_beta   90.00
_cell.angle_gamma   90.00
#
_symmetry.space_group_name_H-M   'P 1'
#
loop_
_entity.id
_entity.type
_entity.pdbx_description
1 polymer ?
#
loop_
_entity_poly.entity_id
_entity_poly.type
_entity_poly.pdbx_seq_one_letter_code
_entity_poly.pdbx_strand_id
1 'polypeptide(L)'
;GHSMSDPQKYRTKEEVDQYKDKDSIAKLVSDLMDKGWLSEGDWKSMQKDIRDIVRAAIDAAEAAPAPEDDELFTDVYANPEKNLSPTATYSHGTKNPLM
;
A
#
# COMPACT_ATOMS: atom_id res chain seq x y z
N GLY A 1 -2.47 1.18 -14.89
CA GLY A 1 -3.75 1.84 -15.22
C GLY A 1 -4.16 2.82 -14.15
N HIS A 2 -5.43 3.18 -14.18
CA HIS A 2 -6.21 3.55 -12.99
C HIS A 2 -6.07 2.50 -11.87
N SER A 3 -5.91 1.23 -12.25
CA SER A 3 -5.61 0.11 -11.35
C SER A 3 -4.61 -0.86 -12.01
N MET A 4 -4.30 -1.96 -11.31
CA MET A 4 -3.50 -3.07 -11.85
C MET A 4 -4.14 -3.74 -13.08
N SER A 5 -5.47 -3.71 -13.20
CA SER A 5 -6.20 -4.35 -14.30
C SER A 5 -6.42 -3.45 -15.51
N ASP A 6 -6.18 -2.15 -15.41
CA ASP A 6 -6.43 -1.21 -16.49
C ASP A 6 -5.23 -1.09 -17.45
N PRO A 7 -5.42 -1.46 -18.74
CA PRO A 7 -4.37 -1.43 -19.76
C PRO A 7 -4.12 -0.05 -20.39
N GLN A 8 -4.84 1.01 -19.98
CA GLN A 8 -4.60 2.40 -20.42
C GLN A 8 -4.75 2.68 -21.92
N LYS A 9 -5.63 1.96 -22.62
CA LYS A 9 -5.83 2.10 -24.07
C LYS A 9 -6.38 3.46 -24.53
N TYR A 10 -6.75 4.34 -23.60
CA TYR A 10 -7.39 5.63 -23.84
C TYR A 10 -6.42 6.82 -23.86
N ARG A 11 -5.11 6.59 -23.67
CA ARG A 11 -4.08 7.64 -23.68
C ARG A 11 -2.88 7.20 -24.49
N THR A 12 -2.16 8.17 -25.07
CA THR A 12 -1.00 7.86 -25.91
C THR A 12 0.25 7.68 -25.06
N LYS A 13 1.27 7.02 -25.63
CA LYS A 13 2.56 6.86 -24.94
C LYS A 13 3.27 8.21 -24.81
N GLU A 14 3.15 9.05 -25.83
CA GLU A 14 3.73 10.39 -25.89
C GLU A 14 3.16 11.29 -24.79
N GLU A 15 1.84 11.24 -24.55
CA GLU A 15 1.21 11.96 -23.45
C GLU A 15 1.79 11.51 -22.11
N VAL A 16 1.88 10.20 -21.89
CA VAL A 16 2.42 9.63 -20.64
C VAL A 16 3.86 10.08 -20.40
N ASP A 17 4.70 10.05 -21.43
CA ASP A 17 6.10 10.45 -21.32
C ASP A 17 6.24 11.96 -21.03
N GLN A 18 5.43 12.83 -21.65
CA GLN A 18 5.39 14.27 -21.31
C GLN A 18 5.06 14.56 -19.84
N TYR A 19 4.28 13.69 -19.19
CA TYR A 19 3.97 13.83 -17.77
C TYR A 19 5.04 13.24 -16.85
N LYS A 20 5.80 12.23 -17.30
CA LYS A 20 6.97 11.74 -16.55
C LYS A 20 8.03 12.82 -16.41
N ASP A 21 8.20 13.67 -17.43
CA ASP A 21 9.11 14.81 -17.37
C ASP A 21 8.69 15.87 -16.32
N LYS A 22 7.47 15.76 -15.79
CA LYS A 22 6.92 16.63 -14.74
C LYS A 22 6.92 15.96 -13.35
N ASP A 23 7.65 14.86 -13.17
CA ASP A 23 7.76 14.15 -11.90
C ASP A 23 8.28 15.09 -10.77
N SER A 24 7.46 15.25 -9.74
CA SER A 24 7.77 16.10 -8.59
C SER A 24 8.92 15.58 -7.74
N ILE A 25 9.10 14.26 -7.66
CA ILE A 25 10.19 13.62 -6.94
C ILE A 25 11.49 13.89 -7.70
N ALA A 26 11.51 13.65 -9.00
CA ALA A 26 12.70 13.90 -9.83
C ALA A 26 13.13 15.38 -9.77
N LYS A 27 12.17 16.30 -9.87
CA LYS A 27 12.43 17.74 -9.75
C LYS A 27 12.99 18.10 -8.38
N LEU A 28 12.38 17.63 -7.30
CA LEU A 28 12.86 17.92 -5.95
C LEU A 28 14.27 17.36 -5.71
N VAL A 29 14.54 16.14 -6.18
CA VAL A 29 15.87 15.53 -6.06
C VAL A 29 16.92 16.37 -6.78
N SER A 30 16.64 16.83 -8.01
CA SER A 30 17.53 17.75 -8.75
C SER A 30 17.76 19.04 -7.97
N ASP A 31 16.68 19.70 -7.49
CA ASP A 31 16.77 20.96 -6.76
C ASP A 31 17.60 20.83 -5.46
N LEU A 32 17.53 19.68 -4.78
CA LEU A 32 18.31 19.40 -3.57
C LEU A 32 19.77 19.08 -3.88
N MET A 33 20.04 18.37 -4.97
CA MET A 33 21.39 18.06 -5.43
C MET A 33 22.13 19.32 -5.88
N ASP A 34 21.46 20.20 -6.65
CA ASP A 34 22.04 21.47 -7.12
C ASP A 34 22.41 22.40 -5.96
N LYS A 35 21.67 22.32 -4.85
CA LYS A 35 21.96 23.07 -3.60
C LYS A 35 23.01 22.40 -2.73
N GLY A 36 23.48 21.20 -3.08
CA GLY A 36 24.39 20.40 -2.27
C GLY A 36 23.78 19.86 -0.97
N TRP A 37 22.45 19.80 -0.87
CA TRP A 37 21.73 19.30 0.31
C TRP A 37 21.47 17.79 0.25
N LEU A 38 21.63 17.20 -0.93
CA LEU A 38 21.48 15.78 -1.17
C LEU A 38 22.60 15.31 -2.10
N SER A 39 23.32 14.27 -1.71
CA SER A 39 24.27 13.62 -2.62
C SER A 39 23.60 12.48 -3.40
N GLU A 40 24.21 12.08 -4.53
CA GLU A 40 23.77 10.90 -5.27
C GLU A 40 23.85 9.61 -4.42
N GLY A 41 24.87 9.53 -3.55
CA GLY A 41 25.03 8.42 -2.62
C GLY A 41 23.88 8.33 -1.62
N ASP A 42 23.52 9.46 -0.99
CA ASP A 42 22.42 9.54 -0.04
C ASP A 42 21.08 9.18 -0.71
N TRP A 43 20.85 9.68 -1.92
CA TRP A 43 19.66 9.35 -2.71
C TRP A 43 19.54 7.85 -2.98
N LYS A 44 20.63 7.23 -3.45
CA LYS A 44 20.69 5.78 -3.71
C LYS A 44 20.48 4.97 -2.43
N SER A 45 21.04 5.42 -1.30
CA SER A 45 20.83 4.77 0.00
C SER A 45 19.38 4.82 0.42
N MET A 46 18.74 5.99 0.40
CA MET A 46 17.31 6.13 0.75
C MET A 46 16.42 5.23 -0.12
N GLN A 47 16.66 5.17 -1.43
CA GLN A 47 15.91 4.29 -2.31
C GLN A 47 16.11 2.81 -1.95
N LYS A 48 17.31 2.41 -1.55
CA LYS A 48 17.59 1.05 -1.09
C LYS A 48 16.84 0.75 0.21
N ASP A 49 16.92 1.65 1.18
CA ASP A 49 16.30 1.46 2.50
C ASP A 49 14.78 1.35 2.38
N ILE A 50 14.15 2.20 1.54
CA ILE A 50 12.71 2.10 1.25
C ILE A 50 12.36 0.77 0.58
N ARG A 51 13.16 0.30 -0.39
CA ARG A 51 12.94 -1.01 -1.03
C ARG A 51 13.01 -2.15 -0.02
N ASP A 52 13.95 -2.08 0.92
CA ASP A 52 14.14 -3.12 1.93
C ASP A 52 12.97 -3.11 2.95
N ILE A 53 12.47 -1.92 3.34
CA ILE A 53 11.25 -1.79 4.16
C ILE A 53 10.04 -2.41 3.45
N VAL A 54 9.83 -2.07 2.17
CA VAL A 54 8.70 -2.59 1.39
C VAL A 54 8.78 -4.11 1.23
N ARG A 55 9.98 -4.67 1.00
CA ARG A 55 10.19 -6.11 0.94
C ARG A 55 9.85 -6.80 2.25
N ALA A 56 10.35 -6.28 3.37
CA ALA A 56 10.03 -6.82 4.68
C ALA A 56 8.52 -6.79 4.97
N ALA A 57 7.82 -5.74 4.54
CA ALA A 57 6.36 -5.65 4.68
C ALA A 57 5.62 -6.69 3.80
N ILE A 58 6.10 -6.93 2.58
CA ILE A 58 5.56 -7.98 1.70
C ILE A 58 5.78 -9.37 2.33
N ASP A 59 7.01 -9.67 2.75
CA ASP A 59 7.34 -10.96 3.36
C ASP A 59 6.50 -11.23 4.62
N ALA A 60 6.29 -10.20 5.45
CA ALA A 60 5.42 -10.30 6.62
C ALA A 60 3.95 -10.53 6.25
N ALA A 61 3.45 -9.87 5.21
CA ALA A 61 2.08 -10.04 4.74
C ALA A 61 1.84 -11.41 4.08
N GLU A 62 2.81 -11.92 3.31
CA GLU A 62 2.71 -13.25 2.68
C GLU A 62 2.87 -14.40 3.68
N ALA A 63 3.66 -14.19 4.74
CA ALA A 63 3.81 -15.17 5.82
C ALA A 63 2.64 -15.16 6.82
N ALA A 64 1.78 -14.14 6.78
CA ALA A 64 0.63 -14.07 7.66
C ALA A 64 -0.35 -15.23 7.34
N PRO A 65 -0.87 -15.93 8.36
CA PRO A 65 -1.88 -16.95 8.12
C PRO A 65 -3.14 -16.32 7.53
N ALA A 66 -3.85 -17.08 6.71
CA ALA A 66 -5.19 -16.69 6.30
C ALA A 66 -6.09 -16.55 7.54
N PRO A 67 -7.04 -15.59 7.54
CA PRO A 67 -8.03 -15.54 8.61
C PRO A 67 -8.89 -16.81 8.58
N GLU A 68 -9.34 -17.23 9.75
CA GLU A 68 -10.33 -18.30 9.87
C GLU A 68 -11.68 -17.85 9.30
N ASP A 69 -12.48 -18.80 8.80
CA ASP A 69 -13.76 -18.50 8.14
C ASP A 69 -14.76 -17.77 9.06
N ASP A 70 -14.64 -17.92 10.38
CA ASP A 70 -15.51 -17.27 11.37
C ASP A 70 -15.27 -15.75 11.49
N GLU A 71 -14.09 -15.26 11.10
CA GLU A 71 -13.80 -13.81 11.00
C GLU A 71 -14.68 -13.10 9.95
N LEU A 72 -15.40 -13.84 9.09
CA LEU A 72 -16.44 -13.23 8.23
C LEU A 72 -17.62 -12.67 9.04
N PHE A 73 -17.83 -13.14 10.28
CA PHE A 73 -18.97 -12.78 11.12
C PHE A 73 -18.58 -11.93 12.32
N THR A 74 -17.33 -11.52 12.40
CA THR A 74 -16.81 -10.65 13.45
C THR A 74 -16.93 -9.18 13.06
N ASP A 75 -17.00 -8.29 14.05
CA ASP A 75 -17.00 -6.83 13.91
C ASP A 75 -18.09 -6.24 12.99
N VAL A 76 -19.18 -7.00 12.78
CA VAL A 76 -20.37 -6.56 12.03
C VAL A 76 -21.15 -5.49 12.81
N TYR A 77 -21.20 -5.60 14.13
CA TYR A 77 -21.84 -4.65 15.03
C TYR A 77 -20.89 -4.29 16.18
N ALA A 78 -20.94 -3.03 16.63
CA ALA A 78 -20.20 -2.60 17.81
C ALA A 78 -20.70 -3.27 19.11
N ASN A 79 -21.97 -3.65 19.17
CA ASN A 79 -22.59 -4.39 20.27
C ASN A 79 -23.42 -5.56 19.68
N PRO A 80 -22.83 -6.73 19.45
CA PRO A 80 -23.54 -7.86 18.88
C PRO A 80 -24.54 -8.45 19.88
N GLU A 81 -25.78 -8.64 19.42
CA GLU A 81 -26.87 -9.24 20.17
C GLU A 81 -27.25 -10.61 19.61
N LYS A 82 -27.96 -11.40 20.41
CA LYS A 82 -28.44 -12.72 19.97
C LYS A 82 -29.46 -12.58 18.83
N ASN A 83 -29.43 -13.53 17.89
CA ASN A 83 -30.38 -13.65 16.78
C ASN A 83 -30.35 -12.48 15.76
N LEU A 84 -29.25 -11.74 15.66
CA LEU A 84 -29.08 -10.71 14.63
C LEU A 84 -28.86 -11.30 13.22
N SER A 85 -28.56 -12.59 13.11
CA SER A 85 -28.49 -13.31 11.84
C SER A 85 -29.12 -14.71 11.95
N PRO A 86 -29.80 -15.17 10.89
CA PRO A 86 -30.35 -16.52 10.84
C PRO A 86 -29.30 -17.58 10.47
N THR A 87 -28.09 -17.19 10.06
CA THR A 87 -27.07 -18.11 9.51
C THR A 87 -25.78 -18.16 10.31
N ALA A 88 -25.49 -17.17 11.14
CA ALA A 88 -24.27 -17.11 11.94
C ALA A 88 -24.45 -16.26 13.21
N THR A 89 -23.53 -16.40 14.16
CA THR A 89 -23.47 -15.53 15.33
C THR A 89 -22.48 -14.42 15.06
N TYR A 90 -22.88 -13.17 15.30
CA TYR A 90 -21.97 -12.03 15.23
C TYR A 90 -21.20 -11.86 16.53
N SER A 91 -19.92 -11.53 16.44
CA SER A 91 -19.05 -11.35 17.60
C SER A 91 -17.96 -10.31 17.32
N HIS A 92 -17.01 -10.12 18.23
CA HIS A 92 -15.84 -9.27 17.99
C HIS A 92 -14.67 -10.11 17.56
N GLY A 93 -13.94 -9.62 16.56
CA GLY A 93 -12.84 -10.34 15.94
C GLY A 93 -11.60 -10.33 16.82
N THR A 94 -10.63 -11.13 16.41
CA THR A 94 -9.30 -11.06 17.01
C THR A 94 -8.72 -9.67 16.73
N LYS A 95 -8.28 -8.96 17.78
CA LYS A 95 -7.63 -7.66 17.58
C LYS A 95 -6.41 -7.82 16.70
N ASN A 96 -6.34 -7.02 15.65
CA ASN A 96 -5.16 -6.96 14.79
C ASN A 96 -3.95 -6.58 15.66
N PRO A 97 -2.91 -7.43 15.77
CA PRO A 97 -1.75 -7.13 16.62
C PRO A 97 -0.92 -5.92 16.14
N LEU A 98 -1.21 -5.40 14.94
CA LEU A 98 -0.59 -4.21 14.36
C LEU A 98 -1.39 -2.92 14.58
N MET A 99 -2.59 -2.98 15.17
CA MET A 99 -3.44 -1.81 15.51
C MET A 99 -3.68 -1.72 17.02
#